data_AF-A0A183JBV7-F1
#
_entry.id   AF-A0A183JBV7-F1
#
_cell.length_a   1.000
_cell.length_b   1.000
_cell.length_c   1.000
_cell.angle_alpha   90.00
_cell.angle_beta   90.00
_cell.angle_gamma   90.00
#
_symmetry.space_group_name_H-M   'P 1'
#
loop_
_entity.id
_entity.type
_entity.pdbx_description
1 polymer ?
#
loop_
_entity_poly.entity_id
_entity_poly.type
_entity_poly.pdbx_seq_one_letter_code
_entity_poly.pdbx_strand_id
1 'polypeptide(L)'
;MEANLNSELPFLVVERILVKMVSEGAANRQECHERLRKHSHEAAAEIKLKGLKNSLMDKLLNDDYFTPIHSLLPNLLDPSYMIGRAVEQVEVFLDTEVDPAIHSYKDSLALNSNITI
;
A
#
# COMPACT_ATOMS: atom_id res chain seq x y z
N MET A 1 9.29 -3.15 9.06
CA MET A 1 7.96 -2.75 8.53
C MET A 1 8.07 -2.35 7.07
N GLU A 2 8.92 -1.37 6.75
CA GLU A 2 9.12 -0.88 5.37
C GLU A 2 9.50 -1.98 4.36
N ALA A 3 10.45 -2.85 4.69
CA ALA A 3 10.86 -3.93 3.77
C ALA A 3 9.71 -4.88 3.37
N ASN A 4 8.86 -5.27 4.34
CA ASN A 4 7.71 -6.12 4.09
C ASN A 4 6.62 -5.37 3.30
N LEU A 5 6.46 -4.07 3.56
CA LEU A 5 5.52 -3.26 2.79
C LEU A 5 5.98 -3.17 1.34
N ASN A 6 7.24 -2.81 1.09
CA ASN A 6 7.80 -2.66 -0.26
C ASN A 6 7.75 -3.96 -1.08
N SER A 7 7.81 -5.15 -0.46
CA SER A 7 7.67 -6.42 -1.20
C SER A 7 6.24 -6.68 -1.69
N GLU A 8 5.24 -6.20 -0.97
CA GLU A 8 3.81 -6.44 -1.25
C GLU A 8 3.15 -5.29 -2.02
N LEU A 9 3.64 -4.06 -1.83
CA LEU A 9 3.05 -2.83 -2.35
C LEU A 9 2.81 -2.86 -3.87
N PRO A 10 3.70 -3.42 -4.72
CA PRO A 10 3.42 -3.56 -6.16
C PRO A 10 2.10 -4.27 -6.48
N PHE A 11 1.68 -5.26 -5.68
CA PHE A 11 0.39 -5.94 -5.88
C PHE A 11 -0.79 -5.13 -5.35
N LEU A 12 -0.60 -4.35 -4.28
CA LEU A 12 -1.67 -3.55 -3.66
C LEU A 12 -2.06 -2.34 -4.52
N VAL A 13 -1.17 -1.86 -5.41
CA VAL A 13 -1.40 -0.66 -6.22
C VAL A 13 -2.03 -0.94 -7.60
N VAL A 14 -2.24 -2.21 -7.98
CA VAL A 14 -2.70 -2.56 -9.34
C VAL A 14 -4.03 -1.92 -9.72
N GLU A 15 -4.96 -1.75 -8.77
CA GLU A 15 -6.24 -1.07 -9.04
C GLU A 15 -6.03 0.44 -9.25
N ARG A 16 -5.12 1.08 -8.51
CA ARG A 16 -4.78 2.49 -8.73
C ARG A 16 -4.14 2.68 -10.10
N ILE A 17 -3.29 1.74 -10.52
CA ILE A 17 -2.70 1.69 -11.87
C ILE A 17 -3.80 1.55 -12.93
N LEU A 18 -4.76 0.63 -12.75
CA LEU A 18 -5.90 0.47 -13.65
C LEU A 18 -6.69 1.78 -13.80
N VAL A 19 -7.03 2.43 -12.69
CA VAL A 19 -7.76 3.70 -12.69
C VAL A 19 -6.97 4.77 -13.45
N LYS A 20 -5.64 4.85 -13.26
CA LYS A 20 -4.79 5.80 -13.99
C LYS A 20 -4.69 5.50 -15.49
N MET A 21 -4.60 4.24 -15.88
CA MET A 21 -4.64 3.85 -17.29
C MET A 21 -5.96 4.24 -17.96
N VAL A 22 -7.09 4.06 -17.29
CA VAL A 22 -8.40 4.43 -17.83
C VAL A 22 -8.58 5.96 -17.87
N SER A 23 -8.19 6.65 -16.81
CA SER A 23 -8.43 8.10 -16.67
C SER A 23 -7.44 8.99 -17.44
N GLU A 24 -6.17 8.60 -17.52
CA GLU A 24 -5.12 9.41 -18.18
C GLU A 24 -4.65 8.80 -19.51
N GLY A 25 -4.61 7.47 -19.59
CA GLY A 25 -4.21 6.75 -20.80
C GLY A 25 -5.34 6.46 -21.78
N ALA A 26 -6.59 6.83 -21.45
CA ALA A 26 -7.80 6.51 -22.21
C ALA A 26 -7.93 5.00 -22.54
N ALA A 27 -7.39 4.15 -21.67
CA ALA A 27 -7.36 2.71 -21.89
C ALA A 27 -8.75 2.08 -21.68
N ASN A 28 -9.04 1.00 -22.42
CA ASN A 28 -10.19 0.17 -22.13
C ASN A 28 -9.97 -0.56 -20.79
N ARG A 29 -10.94 -0.41 -19.86
CA ARG A 29 -10.85 -1.00 -18.51
C ARG A 29 -10.65 -2.52 -18.53
N GLN A 30 -11.38 -3.23 -19.39
CA GLN A 30 -11.36 -4.69 -19.40
C GLN A 30 -10.04 -5.24 -19.97
N GLU A 31 -9.55 -4.62 -21.04
CA GLU A 31 -8.25 -4.95 -21.63
C GLU A 31 -7.10 -4.68 -20.64
N CYS A 32 -7.11 -3.51 -20.02
CA CYS A 32 -6.08 -3.13 -19.04
C CYS A 32 -6.08 -4.08 -17.84
N HIS A 33 -7.26 -4.40 -17.30
CA HIS A 33 -7.38 -5.32 -16.17
C HIS A 33 -6.84 -6.72 -16.50
N GLU A 34 -7.16 -7.27 -17.68
CA GLU A 34 -6.63 -8.59 -18.08
C GLU A 34 -5.10 -8.57 -18.26
N ARG A 35 -4.54 -7.49 -18.79
CA ARG A 35 -3.08 -7.35 -18.94
C ARG A 35 -2.38 -7.23 -17.58
N LEU A 36 -2.92 -6.43 -16.66
CA LEU A 36 -2.45 -6.34 -15.28
C LEU A 36 -2.54 -7.70 -14.56
N ARG A 37 -3.63 -8.45 -14.78
CA ARG A 37 -3.81 -9.78 -14.19
C ARG A 37 -2.73 -10.76 -14.64
N LYS A 38 -2.38 -10.77 -15.94
CA LYS A 38 -1.31 -11.64 -16.48
C LYS A 38 0.04 -11.32 -15.85
N HIS A 39 0.45 -10.04 -15.84
CA HIS A 39 1.71 -9.61 -15.23
C HIS A 39 1.77 -9.92 -13.73
N SER A 40 0.66 -9.68 -13.01
CA SER A 40 0.55 -9.99 -11.59
C SER A 40 0.67 -11.48 -11.30
N HIS A 41 0.06 -12.33 -12.15
CA HIS A 41 0.13 -13.78 -12.01
C HIS A 41 1.54 -14.31 -12.23
N GLU A 42 2.25 -13.83 -13.24
CA GLU A 42 3.63 -14.21 -13.51
C GLU A 42 4.57 -13.79 -12.38
N ALA A 43 4.47 -12.53 -11.91
CA ALA A 43 5.28 -12.06 -10.78
C ALA A 43 5.00 -12.88 -9.51
N ALA A 44 3.74 -13.20 -9.23
CA ALA A 44 3.38 -14.05 -8.09
C ALA A 44 3.95 -15.48 -8.22
N ALA A 45 3.98 -16.05 -9.43
CA ALA A 45 4.58 -17.35 -9.69
C ALA A 45 6.10 -17.33 -9.50
N GLU A 46 6.78 -16.27 -9.95
CA GLU A 46 8.22 -16.07 -9.74
C GLU A 46 8.58 -16.03 -8.25
N ILE A 47 7.78 -15.33 -7.43
CA ILE A 47 7.98 -15.28 -5.98
C ILE A 47 7.75 -16.67 -5.36
N LYS A 48 6.58 -17.27 -5.60
CA LYS A 48 6.16 -18.49 -4.90
C LYS A 48 6.91 -19.74 -5.32
N LEU A 49 7.23 -19.87 -6.61
CA LEU A 49 7.84 -21.08 -7.17
C LEU A 49 9.36 -20.99 -7.24
N LYS A 50 9.93 -19.79 -7.35
CA LYS A 50 11.36 -19.58 -7.58
C LYS A 50 12.05 -18.80 -6.47
N GLY A 51 11.31 -18.26 -5.49
CA GLY A 51 11.87 -17.47 -4.40
C GLY A 51 12.46 -16.13 -4.86
N LEU A 52 12.03 -15.60 -6.00
CA LEU A 52 12.53 -14.34 -6.54
C LEU A 52 11.84 -13.14 -5.88
N LYS A 53 12.45 -11.96 -6.02
CA LYS A 53 11.84 -10.69 -5.63
C LYS A 53 10.66 -10.34 -6.56
N ASN A 54 9.76 -9.50 -6.08
CA ASN A 54 8.63 -9.04 -6.86
C ASN A 54 9.08 -8.20 -8.06
N SER A 55 8.76 -8.65 -9.27
CA SER A 55 9.16 -8.07 -10.56
C SER A 55 8.01 -7.33 -11.26
N LEU A 56 6.85 -7.17 -10.62
CA LEU A 56 5.66 -6.63 -11.28
C LEU A 56 5.90 -5.24 -11.87
N MET A 57 6.57 -4.34 -11.15
CA MET A 57 6.84 -2.98 -11.65
C MET A 57 7.75 -2.99 -12.88
N ASP A 58 8.78 -3.84 -12.89
CA ASP A 58 9.66 -4.00 -14.04
C ASP A 58 8.88 -4.53 -15.25
N LYS A 59 7.96 -5.49 -15.05
CA LYS A 59 7.10 -6.01 -16.12
C LYS A 59 6.21 -4.92 -16.72
N LEU A 60 5.64 -4.03 -15.90
CA LEU A 60 4.81 -2.92 -16.39
C LEU A 60 5.64 -1.84 -17.09
N LEU A 61 6.85 -1.55 -16.61
CA LEU A 61 7.77 -0.59 -17.25
C LEU A 61 8.24 -1.07 -18.63
N ASN A 62 8.44 -2.38 -18.80
CA ASN A 62 8.87 -2.97 -20.08
C ASN A 62 7.71 -3.29 -21.04
N ASP A 63 6.47 -3.00 -20.66
CA ASP A 63 5.30 -3.21 -21.49
C ASP A 63 4.78 -1.86 -22.01
N ASP A 64 4.98 -1.63 -23.32
CA ASP A 64 4.61 -0.39 -24.02
C ASP A 64 3.15 0.02 -23.81
N TYR A 65 2.25 -0.93 -23.49
CA TYR A 65 0.87 -0.65 -23.14
C TYR A 65 0.73 0.32 -21.97
N PHE A 66 1.64 0.27 -20.98
CA PHE A 66 1.60 1.11 -19.78
C PHE A 66 2.41 2.41 -19.90
N THR A 67 3.01 2.69 -21.08
CA THR A 67 3.75 3.94 -21.34
C THR A 67 3.04 5.21 -20.86
N PRO A 68 1.71 5.38 -21.04
CA PRO A 68 1.01 6.60 -20.61
C PRO A 68 1.14 6.94 -19.13
N ILE A 69 1.44 5.96 -18.26
CA ILE A 69 1.53 6.16 -16.81
C ILE A 69 2.93 5.92 -16.23
N HIS A 70 3.94 5.66 -17.07
CA HIS A 70 5.31 5.35 -16.58
C HIS A 70 5.86 6.44 -15.67
N SER A 71 5.61 7.72 -15.98
CA SER A 71 6.01 8.86 -15.15
C SER A 71 5.29 8.92 -13.78
N LEU A 72 4.14 8.25 -13.65
CA LEU A 72 3.32 8.24 -12.43
C LEU A 72 3.62 7.05 -11.52
N LEU A 73 4.21 5.98 -12.06
CA LEU A 73 4.49 4.75 -11.31
C LEU A 73 5.27 4.98 -10.01
N PRO A 74 6.31 5.85 -9.94
CA PRO A 74 6.99 6.12 -8.68
C PRO A 74 6.05 6.66 -7.59
N ASN A 75 5.13 7.57 -7.96
CA ASN A 75 4.18 8.16 -7.01
C ASN A 75 3.06 7.19 -6.63
N LEU A 76 2.70 6.27 -7.52
CA LEU A 76 1.71 5.24 -7.23
C LEU A 76 2.23 4.21 -6.21
N LEU A 77 3.54 4.08 -6.08
CA LEU A 77 4.20 3.20 -5.11
C LEU A 77 4.47 3.86 -3.75
N ASP A 78 4.14 5.14 -3.57
CA ASP A 78 4.33 5.81 -2.28
C ASP A 78 3.20 5.41 -1.31
N PRO A 79 3.53 4.69 -0.19
CA PRO A 79 2.55 4.21 0.75
C PRO A 79 1.82 5.32 1.50
N SER A 80 2.39 6.54 1.59
CA SER A 80 1.77 7.65 2.31
C SER A 80 0.43 8.08 1.69
N TYR A 81 0.24 7.88 0.39
CA TYR A 81 -1.04 8.12 -0.28
C TYR A 81 -2.04 6.95 -0.17
N MET A 82 -1.71 5.90 0.59
CA MET A 82 -2.51 4.67 0.72
C MET A 82 -3.00 4.41 2.15
N ILE A 83 -2.67 5.27 3.11
CA ILE A 83 -3.08 5.11 4.52
C ILE A 83 -4.49 5.65 4.82
N GLY A 84 -5.18 6.21 3.81
CA GLY A 84 -6.52 6.77 3.97
C GLY A 84 -6.53 7.88 5.01
N ARG A 85 -7.34 7.70 6.07
CA ARG A 85 -7.46 8.66 7.19
C ARG A 85 -6.82 8.16 8.48
N ALA A 86 -5.85 7.25 8.39
CA ALA A 86 -5.31 6.56 9.57
C ALA A 86 -4.77 7.52 10.63
N VAL A 87 -4.08 8.59 10.21
CA VAL A 87 -3.52 9.59 11.13
C VAL A 87 -4.65 10.35 11.83
N GLU A 88 -5.60 10.87 11.08
CA GLU A 88 -6.72 11.67 11.62
C GLU A 88 -7.64 10.82 12.48
N GLN A 89 -7.82 9.55 12.15
CA GLN A 89 -8.60 8.61 12.97
C GLN A 89 -7.94 8.40 14.34
N VAL A 90 -6.62 8.25 14.38
CA VAL A 90 -5.88 8.09 15.64
C VAL A 90 -5.95 9.36 16.47
N GLU A 91 -5.72 10.53 15.87
CA GLU A 91 -5.80 11.82 16.58
C GLU A 91 -7.18 12.01 17.22
N VAL A 92 -8.26 11.83 16.45
CA VAL A 92 -9.63 11.97 16.97
C VAL A 92 -9.93 10.94 18.06
N PHE A 93 -9.53 9.68 17.88
CA PHE A 93 -9.76 8.64 18.87
C PHE A 93 -9.05 8.94 20.19
N LEU A 94 -7.79 9.37 20.14
CA LEU A 94 -7.01 9.72 21.33
C LEU A 94 -7.65 10.89 22.08
N ASP A 95 -8.05 11.94 21.37
CA ASP A 95 -8.56 13.17 21.99
C ASP A 95 -9.99 13.03 22.51
N THR A 96 -10.85 12.36 21.77
CA THR A 96 -12.31 12.37 22.05
C THR A 96 -12.80 11.17 22.84
N GLU A 97 -12.06 10.04 22.81
CA GLU A 97 -12.47 8.81 23.49
C GLU A 97 -11.47 8.42 24.58
N VAL A 98 -10.17 8.39 24.27
CA VAL A 98 -9.15 7.92 25.22
C VAL A 98 -8.92 8.92 26.34
N ASP A 99 -8.58 10.18 26.06
CA ASP A 99 -8.28 11.18 27.09
C ASP A 99 -9.43 11.34 28.11
N PRO A 100 -10.71 11.43 27.68
CA PRO A 100 -11.83 11.49 28.62
C PRO A 100 -12.00 10.20 29.43
N ALA A 101 -11.83 9.02 28.81
CA ALA A 101 -12.01 7.74 29.50
C ALA A 101 -10.98 7.51 30.60
N ILE A 102 -9.73 7.95 30.39
CA ILE A 102 -8.64 7.80 31.38
C ILE A 102 -8.48 9.01 32.30
N HIS A 103 -9.32 10.05 32.15
CA HIS A 103 -9.15 11.33 32.85
C HIS A 103 -9.05 11.18 34.37
N SER A 104 -9.88 10.32 34.96
CA SER A 104 -9.89 10.06 36.42
C SER A 104 -8.65 9.34 36.93
N TYR A 105 -7.85 8.75 36.04
CA TYR A 105 -6.63 8.02 36.38
C TYR A 105 -5.36 8.80 36.06
N LYS A 106 -5.45 10.06 35.60
CA LYS A 106 -4.27 10.85 35.15
C LYS A 106 -3.15 10.91 36.21
N ASP A 107 -3.50 11.00 37.49
CA ASP A 107 -2.53 11.01 38.60
C ASP A 107 -1.89 9.64 38.89
N SER A 108 -2.45 8.56 38.36
CA SER A 108 -1.98 7.17 38.54
C SER A 108 -1.17 6.63 37.36
N LEU A 109 -0.93 7.42 36.31
CA LEU A 109 -0.24 6.97 35.08
C LEU A 109 1.30 6.94 35.20
N ALA A 110 1.88 7.55 36.23
CA ALA A 110 3.33 7.70 36.35
C ALA A 110 4.08 6.39 36.71
N LEU A 111 3.36 5.37 37.18
CA LEU A 111 3.97 4.12 37.61
C LEU A 111 4.33 3.25 36.38
N ASN A 112 5.62 3.01 36.17
CA ASN A 112 6.08 2.05 35.16
C ASN A 112 5.94 0.61 35.65
N SER A 113 5.64 -0.31 34.72
CA SER A 113 5.57 -1.75 35.01
C SER A 113 6.94 -2.42 34.84
N ASN A 114 7.56 -2.82 35.95
CA ASN A 114 8.82 -3.57 35.95
C ASN A 114 8.54 -5.06 36.17
N ILE A 115 9.01 -5.90 35.25
CA ILE A 115 8.90 -7.36 35.35
C ILE A 115 10.25 -7.90 35.82
N THR A 116 10.36 -8.25 37.10
CA THR A 116 11.54 -8.90 37.70
C THR A 116 11.21 -10.37 37.96
N ILE A 117 11.52 -11.21 36.97
CA ILE A 117 11.51 -12.67 37.11
C ILE A 117 12.80 -13.09 37.80
#